data_AF-A0A3P6T645-F1
#
_entry.id   AF-A0A3P6T645-F1
#
_cell.length_a   1.000
_cell.length_b   1.000
_cell.length_c   1.000
_cell.angle_alpha   90.00
_cell.angle_beta   90.00
_cell.angle_gamma   90.00
#
_symmetry.space_group_name_H-M   'P 1'
#
loop_
_entity.id
_entity.type
_entity.pdbx_description
1 polymer ?
#
loop_
_entity_poly.entity_id
_entity_poly.type
_entity_poly.pdbx_seq_one_letter_code
_entity_poly.pdbx_strand_id
1 'polypeptide(L)'
;MRVVTMGVIIVMFTVTAFWIVVGVGGPFIIPKGPNRGIIQTMIVLTACCCWLFWILVYLHQLNPLIGPQLPVRTIRWISEKWGDAEEFVPT
;
A
#
# COMPACT_ATOMS: atom_id res chain seq x y z
N MET A 1 -6.27 18.09 6.80
CA MET A 1 -7.42 17.19 6.52
C MET A 1 -7.70 17.02 5.02
N ARG A 2 -7.98 18.07 4.23
CA ARG A 2 -8.23 17.94 2.77
C ARG A 2 -7.09 17.29 1.98
N VAL A 3 -5.84 17.62 2.27
CA VAL A 3 -4.66 17.04 1.58
C VAL A 3 -4.48 15.56 1.88
N VAL A 4 -4.73 15.15 3.13
CA VAL A 4 -4.68 13.73 3.55
C VAL A 4 -5.77 12.94 2.83
N THR A 5 -7.00 13.46 2.78
CA THR A 5 -8.09 12.81 2.05
C THR A 5 -7.78 12.67 0.56
N MET A 6 -7.18 13.69 -0.06
CA MET A 6 -6.76 13.61 -1.47
C MET A 6 -5.64 12.58 -1.68
N GLY A 7 -4.63 12.53 -0.80
CA GLY A 7 -3.56 11.54 -0.86
C GLY A 7 -4.07 10.11 -0.73
N VAL A 8 -4.99 9.87 0.21
CA VAL A 8 -5.62 8.55 0.41
C VAL A 8 -6.39 8.13 -0.83
N ILE A 9 -7.18 9.02 -1.41
CA ILE A 9 -7.96 8.74 -2.63
C ILE A 9 -7.03 8.37 -3.79
N ILE A 10 -5.98 9.15 -4.02
CA ILE A 10 -5.03 8.90 -5.11
C ILE A 10 -4.39 7.51 -4.98
N VAL A 11 -3.91 7.17 -3.78
CA VAL A 11 -3.25 5.88 -3.51
C VAL A 11 -4.22 4.71 -3.67
N MET A 12 -5.45 4.84 -3.16
CA MET A 12 -6.49 3.81 -3.29
C MET A 12 -6.86 3.52 -4.75
N PHE A 13 -7.06 4.56 -5.55
CA PHE A 13 -7.43 4.39 -6.96
C PHE A 13 -6.28 3.80 -7.77
N THR A 14 -5.05 4.29 -7.60
CA THR A 14 -3.89 3.86 -8.39
C THR A 14 -3.56 2.39 -8.17
N VAL A 15 -3.45 1.94 -6.92
CA VAL A 15 -3.09 0.54 -6.62
C VAL A 15 -4.22 -0.43 -6.99
N THR A 16 -5.47 -0.04 -6.79
CA THR A 16 -6.62 -0.86 -7.18
C THR A 16 -6.71 -0.99 -8.70
N ALA A 17 -6.55 0.11 -9.44
CA ALA A 17 -6.55 0.08 -10.91
C ALA A 17 -5.41 -0.81 -11.45
N PHE A 18 -4.21 -0.70 -10.88
CA PHE A 18 -3.07 -1.54 -11.25
C PHE A 18 -3.38 -3.04 -11.12
N TRP A 19 -3.89 -3.49 -9.97
CA TRP A 19 -4.17 -4.91 -9.77
C TRP A 19 -5.39 -5.40 -10.55
N ILE A 20 -6.37 -4.54 -10.83
CA ILE A 20 -7.47 -4.88 -11.76
C ILE A 20 -6.91 -5.10 -13.17
N VAL A 21 -6.04 -4.23 -13.66
CA VAL A 21 -5.41 -4.39 -14.98
C VAL A 21 -4.59 -5.66 -15.05
N VAL A 22 -3.83 -6.00 -14.00
CA VAL A 22 -3.06 -7.25 -13.95
C VAL A 22 -3.98 -8.48 -13.88
N GLY A 23 -4.96 -8.49 -12.98
CA GLY A 23 -5.83 -9.64 -12.74
C GLY A 23 -6.83 -9.89 -13.87
N VAL A 24 -7.33 -8.84 -14.52
CA VAL A 24 -8.28 -8.96 -15.64
C VAL A 24 -7.55 -8.95 -16.98
N GLY A 25 -6.62 -8.03 -17.19
CA GLY A 25 -5.87 -7.90 -18.45
C GLY A 25 -4.83 -9.00 -18.66
N GLY A 26 -4.12 -9.40 -17.61
CA GLY A 26 -3.06 -10.42 -17.66
C GLY A 26 -3.49 -11.76 -18.25
N PRO A 27 -4.67 -12.32 -17.90
CA PRO A 27 -5.14 -13.56 -18.50
C PRO A 27 -5.39 -13.50 -20.02
N PHE A 28 -5.66 -12.32 -20.60
CA PHE A 28 -5.93 -12.19 -22.04
C PHE A 28 -4.68 -12.17 -22.91
N ILE A 29 -3.53 -11.78 -22.35
CA ILE A 29 -2.25 -11.69 -23.07
C ILE A 29 -1.49 -13.03 -23.14
N ILE A 30 -1.97 -14.08 -22.47
CA ILE A 30 -1.30 -15.39 -22.41
C ILE A 30 -1.46 -16.16 -23.73
N PRO A 31 -0.36 -16.53 -24.42
CA PRO A 31 -0.41 -17.30 -25.66
C PRO A 31 -0.97 -18.71 -25.44
N LYS A 32 -1.50 -19.30 -26.51
CA LYS A 32 -2.07 -20.66 -26.47
C LYS A 32 -0.95 -21.67 -26.22
N GLY A 33 -1.07 -22.45 -25.15
CA GLY A 33 -0.14 -23.52 -24.81
C GLY A 33 -0.76 -24.48 -23.80
N PRO A 34 -0.12 -25.64 -23.54
CA PRO A 34 -0.64 -26.68 -22.65
C PRO A 34 -0.95 -26.17 -21.24
N ASN A 35 -0.15 -25.22 -20.75
CA ASN A 35 -0.24 -24.69 -19.38
C ASN A 35 -1.03 -23.38 -19.27
N ARG A 36 -1.74 -22.97 -20.33
CA ARG A 36 -2.42 -21.66 -20.38
C ARG A 36 -3.38 -21.45 -19.20
N GLY A 37 -4.21 -22.44 -18.90
CA GLY A 37 -5.18 -22.35 -17.79
C GLY A 37 -4.49 -22.15 -16.43
N ILE A 38 -3.42 -22.91 -16.17
CA ILE A 38 -2.64 -22.79 -14.93
C ILE A 38 -2.07 -21.37 -14.81
N ILE A 39 -1.41 -20.86 -15.86
CA ILE A 39 -0.81 -19.52 -15.82
C ILE A 39 -1.87 -18.44 -15.61
N GLN A 40 -3.03 -18.55 -16.26
CA GLN A 40 -4.15 -17.63 -16.05
C GLN A 40 -4.63 -17.64 -14.59
N THR A 41 -4.82 -18.83 -14.02
CA THR A 41 -5.24 -18.95 -12.62
C THR A 41 -4.20 -18.42 -11.64
N MET A 42 -2.90 -18.64 -11.92
CA MET A 42 -1.81 -18.08 -11.11
C MET A 42 -1.83 -16.55 -11.12
N ILE A 43 -1.98 -15.94 -12.30
CA ILE A 43 -2.05 -14.46 -12.43
C ILE A 43 -3.23 -13.89 -11.66
N VAL A 44 -4.43 -14.47 -11.82
CA VAL A 44 -5.64 -14.00 -11.12
C VAL A 44 -5.49 -14.15 -9.62
N LEU A 45 -5.04 -15.33 -9.14
CA LEU A 45 -4.86 -15.59 -7.72
C LEU A 45 -3.83 -14.64 -7.10
N THR A 46 -2.68 -14.46 -7.76
CA THR A 46 -1.66 -13.51 -7.30
C THR A 46 -2.19 -12.08 -7.25
N ALA A 47 -2.92 -11.63 -8.28
CA ALA A 47 -3.49 -10.28 -8.27
C ALA A 47 -4.47 -10.07 -7.11
N CYS A 48 -5.34 -11.05 -6.85
CA CYS A 48 -6.26 -11.00 -5.71
C CYS A 48 -5.52 -10.98 -4.37
N CYS A 49 -4.55 -11.88 -4.16
CA CYS A 49 -3.80 -11.97 -2.91
C CYS A 49 -2.97 -10.71 -2.65
N CYS A 50 -2.28 -10.19 -3.67
CA CYS A 50 -1.45 -9.00 -3.52
C CYS A 50 -2.29 -7.74 -3.29
N TRP A 51 -3.44 -7.59 -3.97
CA TRP A 51 -4.36 -6.50 -3.71
C TRP A 51 -4.96 -6.57 -2.30
N LEU A 52 -5.40 -7.76 -1.86
CA LEU A 52 -5.94 -7.97 -0.52
C LEU A 52 -4.91 -7.69 0.57
N PHE A 53 -3.68 -8.20 0.42
CA PHE A 53 -2.60 -7.91 1.35
C PHE A 53 -2.35 -6.41 1.46
N TRP A 54 -2.23 -5.74 0.31
CA TRP A 54 -1.97 -4.31 0.25
C TRP A 54 -3.07 -3.47 0.92
N ILE A 55 -4.34 -3.73 0.59
CA ILE A 55 -5.45 -2.92 1.14
C ILE A 55 -5.57 -3.10 2.65
N LEU A 56 -5.36 -4.32 3.16
CA LEU A 56 -5.43 -4.59 4.59
C LEU A 56 -4.34 -3.83 5.37
N VAL A 57 -3.08 -3.89 4.93
CA VAL A 57 -1.99 -3.18 5.63
C VAL A 57 -2.15 -1.67 5.53
N TYR A 58 -2.65 -1.17 4.41
CA TYR A 58 -2.89 0.25 4.19
C TYR A 58 -4.01 0.78 5.10
N LEU A 59 -5.15 0.09 5.15
CA LEU A 59 -6.28 0.47 6.02
C LEU A 59 -5.90 0.47 7.50
N HIS A 60 -5.02 -0.45 7.91
CA HIS A 60 -4.53 -0.54 9.29
C HIS A 60 -3.75 0.70 9.76
N GLN A 61 -3.28 1.54 8.82
CA GLN A 61 -2.49 2.73 9.11
C GLN A 61 -3.26 4.05 8.98
N LEU A 62 -4.51 4.04 8.49
CA LEU A 62 -5.25 5.27 8.20
C LEU A 62 -5.70 6.04 9.46
N ASN A 63 -5.99 5.33 10.55
CA ASN A 63 -6.34 5.91 11.85
C ASN A 63 -5.52 5.19 12.93
N PRO A 64 -4.22 5.51 13.08
CA PRO A 64 -3.37 4.83 14.04
C PRO A 64 -3.76 5.25 15.46
N LEU A 65 -3.97 4.26 16.35
CA LEU A 65 -4.23 4.52 17.78
C LEU A 65 -2.94 4.70 18.58
N ILE A 66 -1.82 4.17 18.08
CA ILE A 66 -0.54 4.10 18.79
C ILE A 66 0.55 4.66 17.89
N GLY A 67 1.31 5.61 18.43
CA GLY A 67 2.50 6.16 17.79
C GLY A 67 3.79 5.37 18.11
N PRO A 68 4.86 5.59 17.35
CA PRO A 68 6.15 4.93 17.59
C PRO A 68 6.80 5.41 18.90
N GLN A 69 7.35 4.46 19.69
CA GLN A 69 8.11 4.75 20.91
C GLN A 69 9.61 4.69 20.61
N LEU A 70 10.28 5.85 20.65
CA LEU A 70 11.66 6.00 20.20
C LEU A 70 12.56 6.54 21.33
N PRO A 71 13.81 6.08 21.46
CA PRO A 71 14.74 6.65 22.43
C PRO A 71 15.16 8.06 21.98
N VAL A 72 15.43 8.93 22.96
CA VAL A 72 15.76 10.35 22.76
C VAL A 72 16.87 10.57 21.72
N ARG A 73 17.89 9.70 21.71
CA ARG A 73 18.98 9.76 20.71
C ARG A 73 18.44 9.70 19.27
N THR A 74 17.47 8.83 19.00
CA THR A 74 16.91 8.63 17.67
C THR A 74 16.00 9.78 17.28
N ILE A 75 15.23 10.33 18.24
CA ILE A 75 14.40 11.52 18.01
C ILE A 75 15.28 12.71 17.59
N ARG A 76 16.40 12.92 18.29
CA ARG A 76 17.37 13.97 17.93
C ARG A 76 17.96 13.78 16.53
N TRP A 77 18.29 12.54 16.16
CA TRP A 77 18.75 12.23 14.80
C TRP A 77 17.69 12.49 13.73
N ILE A 78 16.43 12.16 14.01
CA ILE A 78 15.31 12.42 13.09
C ILE A 78 15.15 13.94 12.89
N SER A 79 15.15 14.71 13.99
CA SER A 79 15.10 16.17 13.95
C SER A 79 16.22 16.76 13.08
N GLU A 80 17.46 16.27 13.23
CA GLU A 80 18.60 16.75 12.44
C GLU A 80 18.47 16.47 10.93
N LYS A 81 17.86 15.33 10.54
CA LYS A 81 17.78 14.90 9.13
C LYS A 81 16.49 15.31 8.43
N TRP A 82 15.38 15.32 9.16
CA TRP A 82 14.02 15.49 8.62
C TRP A 82 13.32 16.73 9.15
N GLY A 83 13.95 17.47 10.07
CA GLY A 83 13.39 18.64 10.73
C GLY A 83 12.58 18.30 11.98
N ASP A 84 12.28 19.33 12.76
CA ASP A 84 11.45 19.22 13.95
C ASP A 84 9.97 19.00 13.61
N ALA A 85 9.26 18.31 14.50
CA ALA A 85 7.81 18.18 14.38
C ALA A 85 7.13 19.53 14.63
N GLU A 86 6.12 19.86 13.83
CA GLU A 86 5.35 21.11 13.99
C GLU A 86 4.50 21.11 15.27
N GLU A 87 4.11 19.94 15.76
CA GLU A 87 3.26 19.77 16.95
C GLU A 87 3.89 18.79 17.94
N PHE A 88 3.99 19.21 19.20
CA PHE A 88 4.38 18.35 20.31
C PHE A 88 3.14 17.67 20.86
N VAL A 89 3.03 16.35 20.68
CA VAL A 89 2.01 15.55 21.34
C VAL A 89 2.52 15.16 22.72
N PRO A 90 1.98 15.72 23.83
CA PRO A 90 2.37 15.31 25.16
C PRO A 90 1.89 13.87 25.40
N THR A 91 2.84 12.99 25.72
CA THR A 91 2.60 11.61 26.15
C THR A 91 2.09 11.55 27.58
#